data_AF-A0A9D5N2H2-F1
#
_entry.id   AF-A0A9D5N2H2-F1
#
_cell.length_a   1.000
_cell.length_b   1.000
_cell.length_c   1.000
_cell.angle_alpha   90.00
_cell.angle_beta   90.00
_cell.angle_gamma   90.00
#
_symmetry.space_group_name_H-M   'P 1'
#
loop_
_entity.id
_entity.type
_entity.pdbx_description
1 polymer ?
#
loop_
_entity_poly.entity_id
_entity_poly.type
_entity_poly.pdbx_seq_one_letter_code
_entity_poly.pdbx_strand_id
1 'polypeptide(L)'
;MPEVEIAVRYCGGCNPSYDRVNAVKKLQRLLPEFSFVDAQPGKPYAAALIVSGCATACTLTTDLAVPADRRFRIGGFADLLPVRDLLLALPAQEEISTMDRAQIESVLPHRPPMLFVDAVTRLIPGREATAQLYLDPQWELFRGHFPDKPVFPGVLIVEAMVQTSALMVMTQRSCAGKIPLLIGTERVRFIRSLQPGMTVQMYASLKEERRDADIHVCRCQAMAGEKLCAETVVTLAMR
;
A
#
# COMPACT_ATOMS: atom_id res chain seq x y z
N MET A 1 -7.53 -7.58 -13.60
CA MET A 1 -7.45 -7.15 -12.18
C MET A 1 -6.78 -8.30 -11.44
N PRO A 2 -5.80 -8.05 -10.54
CA PRO A 2 -5.28 -9.15 -9.72
C PRO A 2 -6.41 -9.54 -8.76
N GLU A 3 -6.98 -10.70 -9.02
CA GLU A 3 -8.07 -11.31 -8.26
C GLU A 3 -7.45 -11.85 -6.97
N VAL A 4 -7.86 -11.34 -5.80
CA VAL A 4 -7.24 -11.78 -4.52
C VAL A 4 -7.58 -13.26 -4.33
N GLU A 5 -6.55 -14.10 -4.31
CA GLU A 5 -6.73 -15.55 -4.21
C GLU A 5 -7.05 -15.98 -2.77
N ILE A 6 -8.19 -16.65 -2.61
CA ILE A 6 -8.61 -17.37 -1.41
C ILE A 6 -8.40 -18.86 -1.67
N ALA A 7 -7.52 -19.47 -0.87
CA ALA A 7 -7.28 -20.90 -0.95
C ALA A 7 -8.50 -21.69 -0.51
N VAL A 8 -8.83 -22.76 -1.22
CA VAL A 8 -9.91 -23.70 -0.87
C VAL A 8 -9.30 -25.06 -0.62
N ARG A 9 -9.51 -25.59 0.58
CA ARG A 9 -9.09 -26.94 0.96
C ARG A 9 -10.31 -27.76 1.34
N TYR A 10 -10.63 -28.73 0.51
CA TYR A 10 -11.70 -29.69 0.76
C TYR A 10 -11.25 -30.81 1.70
N CYS A 11 -12.14 -31.26 2.58
CA CYS A 11 -11.94 -32.51 3.30
C CYS A 11 -12.06 -33.73 2.36
N GLY A 12 -11.59 -34.89 2.81
CA GLY A 12 -11.61 -36.15 2.05
C GLY A 12 -12.99 -36.67 1.63
N GLY A 13 -14.10 -36.09 2.14
CA GLY A 13 -15.45 -36.40 1.67
C GLY A 13 -16.19 -37.47 2.46
N CYS A 14 -15.86 -37.65 3.74
CA CYS A 14 -16.51 -38.64 4.62
C CYS A 14 -18.02 -38.38 4.85
N ASN A 15 -18.55 -37.21 4.47
CA ASN A 15 -19.97 -36.88 4.52
C ASN A 15 -20.51 -36.66 3.09
N PRO A 16 -21.16 -37.67 2.47
CA PRO A 16 -21.65 -37.59 1.09
C PRO A 16 -22.89 -36.70 0.92
N SER A 17 -23.61 -36.36 2.00
CA SER A 17 -24.78 -35.47 1.92
C SER A 17 -24.41 -33.99 1.88
N TYR A 18 -23.15 -33.66 2.18
CA TYR A 18 -22.66 -32.28 2.17
C TYR A 18 -22.05 -31.92 0.81
N ASP A 19 -22.78 -31.11 0.04
CA ASP A 19 -22.29 -30.56 -1.23
C ASP A 19 -21.28 -29.42 -0.99
N ARG A 20 -20.05 -29.84 -0.67
CA ARG A 20 -18.89 -28.98 -0.44
C ARG A 20 -18.56 -28.07 -1.62
N VAL A 21 -18.84 -28.51 -2.85
CA VAL A 21 -18.52 -27.75 -4.06
C VAL A 21 -19.53 -26.61 -4.23
N ASN A 22 -20.81 -26.89 -4.04
CA ASN A 22 -21.86 -25.87 -4.13
C ASN A 22 -21.75 -24.82 -3.00
N ALA A 23 -21.27 -25.19 -1.81
CA ALA A 23 -20.97 -24.24 -0.75
C ALA A 23 -19.97 -23.17 -1.20
N VAL A 24 -18.87 -23.59 -1.83
CA VAL A 24 -17.85 -22.67 -2.38
C VAL A 24 -18.40 -21.87 -3.56
N LYS A 25 -19.16 -22.49 -4.47
CA LYS A 25 -19.82 -21.77 -5.58
C LYS A 25 -20.78 -20.68 -5.12
N LYS A 26 -21.50 -20.90 -4.01
CA LYS A 26 -22.37 -19.88 -3.41
C LYS A 26 -21.56 -18.71 -2.87
N LEU A 27 -20.45 -18.97 -2.17
CA LEU A 27 -19.53 -17.91 -1.72
C LEU A 27 -18.92 -17.14 -2.88
N GLN A 28 -18.44 -17.82 -3.93
CA GLN A 28 -17.96 -17.19 -5.16
C GLN A 28 -18.97 -16.21 -5.75
N ARG A 29 -20.27 -16.56 -5.76
CA ARG A 29 -21.33 -15.65 -6.24
C ARG A 29 -21.57 -14.44 -5.32
N LEU A 30 -21.38 -14.62 -4.02
CA LEU A 30 -21.53 -13.54 -3.02
C LEU A 30 -20.32 -12.60 -3.00
N LEU A 31 -19.19 -13.05 -3.53
CA LEU A 31 -17.88 -12.40 -3.41
C LEU A 31 -17.13 -12.40 -4.75
N PRO A 32 -17.63 -11.67 -5.77
CA PRO A 32 -17.01 -11.62 -7.09
C PRO A 32 -15.61 -10.97 -7.11
N GLU A 33 -15.20 -10.29 -6.04
CA GLU A 33 -13.88 -9.67 -5.89
C GLU A 33 -12.76 -10.65 -5.51
N PHE A 34 -13.12 -11.87 -5.08
CA PHE A 34 -12.17 -12.90 -4.65
C PHE A 34 -12.12 -14.06 -5.63
N SER A 35 -10.91 -14.55 -5.92
CA SER A 35 -10.71 -15.79 -6.68
C SER A 35 -10.59 -16.96 -5.72
N PHE A 36 -11.49 -17.93 -5.81
CA PHE A 36 -11.43 -19.12 -4.95
C PHE A 36 -10.73 -20.25 -5.71
N VAL A 37 -9.51 -20.57 -5.29
CA VAL A 37 -8.61 -21.50 -5.98
C VAL A 37 -8.25 -22.67 -5.08
N ASP A 38 -7.97 -23.84 -5.65
CA ASP A 38 -7.52 -24.99 -4.86
C ASP A 38 -6.20 -24.67 -4.15
N ALA A 39 -6.15 -24.98 -2.86
CA ALA A 39 -5.00 -24.67 -2.01
C ALA A 39 -3.76 -25.48 -2.43
N GLN A 40 -2.62 -24.81 -2.61
CA GLN A 40 -1.33 -25.44 -2.88
C GLN A 40 -0.46 -25.42 -1.62
N PRO A 41 0.23 -26.52 -1.27
CA PRO A 41 1.15 -26.55 -0.13
C PRO A 41 2.22 -25.47 -0.23
N GLY A 42 2.45 -24.72 0.85
CA GLY A 42 3.48 -23.68 0.93
C GLY A 42 3.23 -22.39 0.13
N LYS A 43 2.24 -22.35 -0.78
CA LYS A 43 1.86 -21.12 -1.48
C LYS A 43 1.12 -20.17 -0.51
N PRO A 44 1.51 -18.89 -0.42
CA PRO A 44 0.81 -17.92 0.41
C PRO A 44 -0.50 -17.47 -0.24
N TYR A 45 -1.52 -17.25 0.59
CA TYR A 45 -2.84 -16.75 0.19
C TYR A 45 -3.35 -15.71 1.18
N ALA A 46 -4.32 -14.89 0.79
CA ALA A 46 -4.91 -13.88 1.68
C ALA A 46 -5.68 -14.52 2.85
N ALA A 47 -6.40 -15.62 2.57
CA ALA A 47 -7.05 -16.50 3.53
C ALA A 47 -7.25 -17.90 2.95
N ALA A 48 -7.69 -18.84 3.78
CA ALA A 48 -8.03 -20.20 3.36
C ALA A 48 -9.41 -20.63 3.88
N LEU A 49 -10.21 -21.24 3.01
CA LEU A 49 -11.45 -21.94 3.33
C LEU A 49 -11.19 -23.43 3.58
N ILE A 50 -11.50 -23.88 4.78
CA ILE A 50 -11.45 -25.30 5.17
C ILE A 50 -12.86 -25.87 5.08
N VAL A 51 -13.16 -26.52 3.97
CA VAL A 51 -14.51 -26.98 3.63
C VAL A 51 -14.70 -28.42 4.12
N SER A 52 -15.41 -28.58 5.23
CA SER A 52 -15.58 -29.87 5.92
C SER A 52 -16.95 -30.01 6.59
N GLY A 53 -17.83 -30.83 6.01
CA GLY A 53 -19.18 -31.09 6.50
C GLY A 53 -19.29 -32.06 7.70
N CYS A 54 -18.20 -32.34 8.41
CA CYS A 54 -18.20 -33.13 9.64
C CYS A 54 -17.48 -32.38 10.75
N ALA A 55 -17.82 -32.67 12.03
CA ALA A 55 -17.24 -32.03 13.20
C ALA A 55 -15.73 -32.26 13.34
N THR A 56 -15.24 -33.42 12.90
CA THR A 56 -13.83 -33.85 13.03
C THR A 56 -12.84 -32.99 12.24
N ALA A 57 -13.23 -32.45 11.08
CA ALA A 57 -12.39 -31.63 10.20
C ALA A 57 -10.94 -32.14 10.05
N CYS A 58 -10.79 -33.41 9.66
CA CYS A 58 -9.50 -34.09 9.51
C CYS A 58 -8.60 -33.56 8.39
N THR A 59 -9.01 -32.49 7.71
CA THR A 59 -8.26 -31.86 6.62
C THR A 59 -6.94 -31.30 7.15
N LEU A 60 -5.82 -31.69 6.54
CA LEU A 60 -4.52 -31.12 6.85
C LEU A 60 -4.52 -29.62 6.51
N THR A 61 -4.07 -28.80 7.46
CA THR A 61 -3.95 -27.34 7.29
C THR A 61 -2.57 -26.82 7.66
N THR A 62 -1.68 -27.67 8.18
CA THR A 62 -0.32 -27.29 8.58
C THR A 62 0.59 -26.98 7.39
N ASP A 63 0.25 -27.49 6.21
CA ASP A 63 0.91 -27.24 4.94
C ASP A 63 0.52 -25.90 4.28
N LEU A 64 -0.50 -25.22 4.81
CA LEU A 64 -0.98 -23.94 4.30
C LEU A 64 -0.12 -22.80 4.83
N ALA A 65 0.48 -22.02 3.92
CA ALA A 65 1.15 -20.76 4.24
C ALA A 65 0.15 -19.61 4.44
N VAL A 66 -0.85 -19.84 5.30
CA VAL A 66 -1.89 -18.88 5.69
C VAL A 66 -1.95 -18.83 7.23
N PRO A 67 -1.95 -17.66 7.88
CA PRO A 67 -2.07 -17.54 9.33
C PRO A 67 -3.34 -18.22 9.88
N ALA A 68 -3.27 -18.78 11.10
CA ALA A 68 -4.37 -19.57 11.67
C ALA A 68 -5.68 -18.79 11.85
N ASP A 69 -5.58 -17.50 12.17
CA ASP A 69 -6.67 -16.53 12.28
C ASP A 69 -7.33 -16.16 10.92
N ARG A 70 -6.71 -16.55 9.80
CA ARG A 70 -7.23 -16.38 8.44
C ARG A 70 -7.63 -17.70 7.77
N ARG A 71 -7.80 -18.76 8.56
CA ARG A 71 -8.30 -20.06 8.10
C ARG A 71 -9.75 -20.22 8.56
N PHE A 72 -10.68 -20.06 7.65
CA PHE A 72 -12.10 -20.07 7.94
C PHE A 72 -12.72 -21.42 7.61
N ARG A 73 -13.43 -22.01 8.58
CA ARG A 73 -14.10 -23.30 8.40
C ARG A 73 -15.49 -23.11 7.81
N ILE A 74 -15.86 -23.97 6.88
CA ILE A 74 -17.23 -24.09 6.36
C ILE A 74 -17.66 -25.55 6.54
N GLY A 75 -18.60 -25.79 7.46
CA GLY A 75 -19.23 -27.09 7.68
C GLY A 75 -20.70 -27.16 7.23
N GLY A 76 -21.34 -26.03 6.99
CA GLY A 76 -22.73 -25.98 6.54
C GLY A 76 -23.14 -24.61 5.99
N PHE A 77 -24.43 -24.48 5.67
CA PHE A 77 -24.99 -23.24 5.12
C PHE A 77 -24.93 -22.08 6.12
N ALA A 78 -25.03 -22.36 7.42
CA ALA A 78 -24.94 -21.37 8.49
C ALA A 78 -23.59 -20.62 8.53
N ASP A 79 -22.53 -21.23 8.00
CA ASP A 79 -21.19 -20.65 8.01
C ASP A 79 -20.94 -19.68 6.85
N LEU A 80 -21.77 -19.69 5.80
CA LEU A 80 -21.51 -18.91 4.58
C LEU A 80 -21.51 -17.39 4.84
N LEU A 81 -22.49 -16.88 5.59
CA LEU A 81 -22.58 -15.44 5.89
C LEU A 81 -21.47 -14.98 6.85
N PRO A 82 -21.19 -15.67 7.98
CA PRO A 82 -20.04 -15.34 8.82
C PRO A 82 -18.71 -15.35 8.07
N VAL A 83 -18.48 -16.37 7.23
CA VAL A 83 -17.24 -16.47 6.44
C VAL A 83 -17.16 -15.35 5.41
N ARG A 84 -18.28 -15.00 4.75
CA ARG A 84 -18.34 -13.83 3.86
C ARG A 84 -17.90 -12.56 4.59
N ASP A 85 -18.46 -12.31 5.77
CA ASP A 85 -18.18 -11.09 6.53
C ASP A 85 -16.71 -11.05 6.99
N LEU A 86 -16.14 -12.20 7.38
CA LEU A 86 -14.72 -12.33 7.72
C LEU A 86 -13.81 -12.12 6.51
N LEU A 87 -14.17 -12.64 5.33
CA LEU A 87 -13.42 -12.44 4.08
C LEU A 87 -13.42 -10.96 3.66
N LEU A 88 -14.57 -10.31 3.74
CA LEU A 88 -14.71 -8.87 3.47
C LEU A 88 -13.95 -8.00 4.48
N ALA A 89 -13.79 -8.49 5.70
CA ALA A 89 -13.02 -7.82 6.76
C ALA A 89 -11.53 -8.16 6.74
N LEU A 90 -11.05 -8.99 5.81
CA LEU A 90 -9.63 -9.25 5.69
C LEU A 90 -8.90 -7.93 5.46
N PRO A 91 -7.84 -7.63 6.22
CA PRO A 91 -6.96 -6.55 5.84
C PRO A 91 -6.44 -6.88 4.45
N ALA A 92 -6.54 -5.93 3.51
CA ALA A 92 -5.80 -6.04 2.26
C ALA A 92 -4.39 -6.51 2.61
N GLN A 93 -3.90 -7.58 1.97
CA GLN A 93 -2.49 -7.94 2.09
C GLN A 93 -1.72 -6.63 1.91
N GLU A 94 -0.89 -6.25 2.89
CA GLU A 94 -0.05 -5.08 2.75
C GLU A 94 0.91 -5.39 1.61
N GLU A 95 0.50 -5.10 0.38
CA GLU A 95 1.33 -5.19 -0.81
C GLU A 95 2.37 -4.09 -0.68
N ILE A 96 3.42 -4.41 0.07
CA ILE A 96 4.61 -3.60 0.12
C ILE A 96 5.25 -3.71 -1.27
N SER A 97 5.13 -2.64 -2.02
CA SER A 97 5.72 -2.52 -3.34
C SER A 97 6.90 -1.55 -3.32
N THR A 98 7.80 -1.72 -4.29
CA THR A 98 8.89 -0.79 -4.59
C THR A 98 8.66 -0.23 -5.98
N MET A 99 9.20 0.97 -6.25
CA MET A 99 9.09 1.59 -7.58
C MET A 99 10.43 2.14 -8.02
N ASP A 100 10.80 1.83 -9.26
CA ASP A 100 11.89 2.49 -9.97
C ASP A 100 11.43 3.82 -10.61
N ARG A 101 12.36 4.53 -11.24
CA ARG A 101 12.09 5.83 -11.85
C ARG A 101 11.02 5.80 -12.93
N ALA A 102 11.02 4.77 -13.79
CA ALA A 102 10.06 4.67 -14.89
C ALA A 102 8.64 4.44 -14.34
N GLN A 103 8.53 3.60 -13.32
CA GLN A 103 7.27 3.36 -12.61
C GLN A 103 6.78 4.62 -11.90
N ILE A 104 7.67 5.37 -11.24
CA ILE A 104 7.34 6.67 -10.61
C ILE A 104 6.79 7.65 -11.65
N GLU A 105 7.45 7.80 -12.80
CA GLU A 105 7.02 8.71 -13.88
C GLU A 105 5.70 8.27 -14.54
N SER A 106 5.33 6.99 -14.45
CA SER A 106 4.04 6.48 -14.90
C SER A 106 2.88 6.88 -13.96
N VAL A 107 3.17 7.16 -12.69
CA VAL A 107 2.20 7.58 -11.68
C VAL A 107 2.19 9.09 -11.53
N LEU A 108 3.34 9.69 -11.24
CA LEU A 108 3.45 11.12 -11.03
C LEU A 108 3.53 11.88 -12.36
N PRO A 109 2.82 13.02 -12.49
CA PRO A 109 2.90 13.86 -13.68
C PRO A 109 4.20 14.69 -13.74
N HIS A 110 4.91 14.85 -12.62
CA HIS A 110 6.15 15.63 -12.53
C HIS A 110 7.26 15.07 -13.42
N ARG A 111 8.10 15.95 -13.96
CA ARG A 111 9.27 15.60 -14.79
C ARG A 111 10.47 16.47 -14.41
N PRO A 112 11.70 16.10 -14.78
CA PRO A 112 12.86 16.97 -14.61
C PRO A 112 12.60 18.38 -15.17
N PRO A 113 13.04 19.46 -14.48
CA PRO A 113 13.82 19.47 -13.24
C PRO A 113 12.99 19.49 -11.94
N MET A 114 11.70 19.14 -11.98
CA MET A 114 10.77 19.24 -10.84
C MET A 114 10.28 17.88 -10.29
N LEU A 115 10.95 16.77 -10.63
CA LEU A 115 10.66 15.46 -10.06
C LEU A 115 11.74 15.09 -9.04
N PHE A 116 11.35 15.07 -7.75
CA PHE A 116 12.23 14.90 -6.59
C PHE A 116 12.02 13.55 -5.88
N VAL A 117 11.72 12.51 -6.66
CA VAL A 117 11.56 11.13 -6.20
C VAL A 117 12.33 10.22 -7.17
N ASP A 118 13.42 9.63 -6.72
CA ASP A 118 14.29 8.79 -7.56
C ASP A 118 13.87 7.32 -7.51
N ALA A 119 13.50 6.84 -6.33
CA ALA A 119 13.03 5.49 -6.08
C ALA A 119 12.04 5.46 -4.91
N VAL A 120 11.17 4.45 -4.88
CA VAL A 120 10.29 4.15 -3.74
C VAL A 120 10.70 2.82 -3.15
N THR A 121 11.16 2.84 -1.90
CA THR A 121 11.66 1.66 -1.18
C THR A 121 10.56 0.94 -0.40
N ARG A 122 9.45 1.63 -0.14
CA ARG A 122 8.27 1.05 0.48
C ARG A 122 7.03 1.82 0.08
N LEU A 123 6.00 1.12 -0.36
CA LEU A 123 4.70 1.69 -0.68
C LEU A 123 3.58 0.78 -0.19
N ILE A 124 2.66 1.35 0.58
CA ILE A 124 1.35 0.77 0.89
C ILE A 124 0.30 1.81 0.44
N PRO A 125 -0.42 1.55 -0.67
CA PRO A 125 -1.35 2.52 -1.26
C PRO A 125 -2.36 3.06 -0.23
N GLY A 126 -2.53 4.38 -0.19
CA GLY A 126 -3.45 5.07 0.71
C GLY A 126 -3.08 4.99 2.21
N ARG A 127 -1.89 4.51 2.57
CA ARG A 127 -1.46 4.40 3.97
C ARG A 127 -0.12 5.04 4.22
N GLU A 128 0.91 4.60 3.53
CA GLU A 128 2.27 5.11 3.73
C GLU A 128 3.20 4.85 2.55
N ALA A 129 4.21 5.70 2.39
CA ALA A 129 5.27 5.54 1.42
C ALA A 129 6.63 6.02 1.97
N THR A 130 7.70 5.40 1.50
CA THR A 130 9.08 5.82 1.70
C THR A 130 9.75 5.96 0.34
N ALA A 131 10.17 7.18 0.03
CA ALA A 131 10.86 7.52 -1.20
C ALA A 131 12.30 7.99 -0.93
N GLN A 132 13.16 7.80 -1.91
CA GLN A 132 14.54 8.26 -1.90
C GLN A 132 14.72 9.44 -2.85
N LEU A 133 15.48 10.43 -2.40
CA LEU A 133 15.95 11.57 -3.19
C LEU A 133 17.46 11.70 -3.02
N TYR A 134 18.20 11.63 -4.12
CA TYR A 134 19.60 11.99 -4.19
C TYR A 134 19.74 13.45 -4.60
N LEU A 135 20.49 14.21 -3.80
CA LEU A 135 20.73 15.63 -4.05
C LEU A 135 21.93 15.78 -4.98
N ASP A 136 21.70 15.75 -6.29
CA ASP A 136 22.77 15.82 -7.28
C ASP A 136 23.58 17.13 -7.16
N PRO A 137 24.90 17.06 -6.88
CA PRO A 137 25.75 18.24 -6.83
C PRO A 137 25.77 19.11 -8.08
N GLN A 138 25.35 18.57 -9.23
CA GLN A 138 25.32 19.29 -10.49
C GLN A 138 24.06 20.13 -10.70
N TRP A 139 23.04 20.03 -9.84
CA TRP A 139 21.82 20.83 -9.99
C TRP A 139 22.09 22.34 -9.92
N GLU A 140 21.57 23.07 -10.90
CA GLU A 140 21.72 24.53 -11.02
C GLU A 140 21.29 25.28 -9.75
N LEU A 141 20.30 24.76 -9.01
CA LEU A 141 19.82 25.36 -7.77
C LEU A 141 20.93 25.55 -6.72
N PHE A 142 21.94 24.67 -6.69
CA PHE A 142 23.04 24.77 -5.72
C PHE A 142 24.00 25.91 -6.03
N ARG A 143 24.06 26.37 -7.29
CA ARG A 143 24.82 27.56 -7.66
C ARG A 143 24.20 28.83 -7.07
N GLY A 144 22.87 28.87 -6.94
CA GLY A 144 22.13 30.01 -6.43
C GLY A 144 21.78 29.94 -4.94
N HIS A 145 21.82 28.74 -4.33
CA HIS A 145 21.35 28.53 -2.96
C HIS A 145 22.34 27.67 -2.15
N PHE A 146 23.49 28.19 -1.74
CA PHE A 146 24.08 29.50 -2.02
C PHE A 146 25.50 29.31 -2.58
N PRO A 147 26.05 30.23 -3.39
CA PRO A 147 27.33 30.04 -4.10
C PRO A 147 28.47 29.45 -3.25
N ASP A 148 28.71 29.97 -2.04
CA ASP A 148 29.81 29.51 -1.16
C ASP A 148 29.36 28.50 -0.09
N LYS A 149 28.06 28.24 -0.01
CA LYS A 149 27.45 27.36 1.00
C LYS A 149 26.20 26.70 0.42
N PRO A 150 26.36 25.72 -0.49
CA PRO A 150 25.23 25.08 -1.15
C PRO A 150 24.38 24.31 -0.13
N VAL A 151 23.08 24.56 -0.15
CA VAL A 151 22.07 23.99 0.73
C VAL A 151 20.84 23.68 -0.10
N PHE A 152 20.22 22.52 0.10
CA PHE A 152 18.99 22.20 -0.60
C PHE A 152 17.83 23.07 -0.07
N PRO A 153 17.10 23.80 -0.92
CA PRO A 153 16.04 24.70 -0.49
C PRO A 153 14.97 23.98 0.33
N GLY A 154 14.61 24.55 1.48
CA GLY A 154 13.59 23.96 2.36
C GLY A 154 12.24 23.72 1.67
N VAL A 155 11.85 24.62 0.77
CA VAL A 155 10.63 24.47 -0.03
C VAL A 155 10.67 23.24 -0.95
N LEU A 156 11.84 22.84 -1.45
CA LEU A 156 11.98 21.63 -2.27
C LEU A 156 11.99 20.36 -1.42
N ILE A 157 12.36 20.44 -0.13
CA ILE A 157 12.14 19.34 0.82
C ILE A 157 10.65 19.09 0.99
N VAL A 158 9.86 20.16 1.15
CA VAL A 158 8.39 20.06 1.22
C VAL A 158 7.81 19.50 -0.08
N GLU A 159 8.27 19.99 -1.23
CA GLU A 159 7.85 19.48 -2.54
C GLU A 159 8.12 17.97 -2.69
N ALA A 160 9.30 17.49 -2.31
CA ALA A 160 9.62 16.07 -2.34
C ALA A 160 8.71 15.23 -1.41
N MET A 161 8.38 15.76 -0.22
CA MET A 161 7.40 15.15 0.70
C MET A 161 5.98 15.13 0.12
N VAL A 162 5.60 16.18 -0.61
CA VAL A 162 4.34 16.28 -1.35
C VAL A 162 4.28 15.24 -2.46
N GLN A 163 5.33 15.09 -3.27
CA GLN A 163 5.39 14.09 -4.33
C GLN A 163 5.35 12.66 -3.80
N THR A 164 6.03 12.40 -2.67
CA THR A 164 5.96 11.11 -1.96
C THR A 164 4.54 10.81 -1.49
N SER A 165 3.86 11.80 -0.90
CA SER A 165 2.46 11.70 -0.49
C SER A 165 1.51 11.51 -1.66
N ALA A 166 1.76 12.22 -2.77
CA ALA A 166 0.97 12.09 -3.99
C ALA A 166 1.09 10.69 -4.58
N LEU A 167 2.30 10.14 -4.64
CA LEU A 167 2.53 8.77 -5.12
C LEU A 167 1.79 7.73 -4.26
N MET A 168 1.83 7.89 -2.94
CA MET A 168 1.08 7.04 -2.00
C MET A 168 -0.44 7.04 -2.27
N VAL A 169 -1.01 8.19 -2.60
CA VAL A 169 -2.45 8.35 -2.82
C VAL A 169 -2.85 7.98 -4.25
N MET A 170 -2.08 8.40 -5.26
CA MET A 170 -2.37 8.15 -6.68
C MET A 170 -2.25 6.68 -7.09
N THR A 171 -1.54 5.87 -6.30
CA THR A 171 -1.53 4.41 -6.47
C THR A 171 -2.81 3.74 -5.98
N GLN A 172 -3.70 4.46 -5.30
CA GLN A 172 -5.07 4.02 -5.06
C GLN A 172 -5.89 4.13 -6.35
N ARG A 173 -6.73 3.14 -6.62
CA ARG A 173 -7.61 3.11 -7.80
C ARG A 173 -8.50 4.36 -7.94
N SER A 174 -8.95 4.93 -6.82
CA SER A 174 -9.79 6.13 -6.80
C SER A 174 -9.07 7.40 -7.26
N CYS A 175 -7.74 7.43 -7.21
CA CYS A 175 -6.92 8.60 -7.50
C CYS A 175 -5.94 8.39 -8.67
N ALA A 176 -5.92 7.21 -9.28
CA ALA A 176 -5.07 6.90 -10.42
C ALA A 176 -5.36 7.86 -11.59
N GLY A 177 -4.30 8.46 -12.15
CA GLY A 177 -4.39 9.40 -13.27
C GLY A 177 -4.86 10.82 -12.93
N LYS A 178 -5.18 11.11 -11.66
CA LYS A 178 -5.51 12.48 -11.21
C LYS A 178 -4.24 13.33 -11.07
N ILE A 179 -4.41 14.65 -10.97
CA ILE A 179 -3.35 15.61 -10.69
C ILE A 179 -3.36 15.95 -9.20
N PRO A 180 -2.24 15.74 -8.48
CA PRO A 180 -2.12 16.13 -7.09
C PRO A 180 -1.86 17.63 -6.97
N LEU A 181 -2.75 18.35 -6.29
CA LEU A 181 -2.56 19.76 -5.98
C LEU A 181 -2.29 19.95 -4.49
N LEU A 182 -1.17 20.59 -4.15
CA LEU A 182 -0.90 21.03 -2.79
C LEU A 182 -1.83 22.21 -2.45
N ILE A 183 -2.78 21.99 -1.55
CA ILE A 183 -3.74 23.02 -1.12
C ILE A 183 -3.47 23.55 0.29
N GLY A 184 -2.56 22.92 1.03
CA GLY A 184 -2.17 23.40 2.35
C GLY A 184 -0.97 22.66 2.93
N THR A 185 -0.27 23.34 3.83
CA THR A 185 0.78 22.74 4.66
C THR A 185 0.68 23.31 6.07
N GLU A 186 0.93 22.45 7.06
CA GLU A 186 0.91 22.81 8.47
C GLU A 186 2.18 22.31 9.15
N ARG A 187 2.59 23.02 10.21
CA ARG A 187 3.66 22.60 11.13
C ARG A 187 4.98 22.25 10.43
N VAL A 188 5.32 22.95 9.35
CA VAL A 188 6.62 22.79 8.69
C VAL A 188 7.71 23.15 9.68
N ARG A 189 8.67 22.25 9.86
CA ARG A 189 9.88 22.49 10.65
C ARG A 189 11.10 22.00 9.88
N PHE A 190 12.09 22.87 9.76
CA PHE A 190 13.41 22.55 9.21
C PHE A 190 14.40 22.44 10.36
N ILE A 191 14.95 21.25 10.55
CA ILE A 191 15.76 20.88 11.72
C ILE A 191 17.23 20.80 11.33
N ARG A 192 17.55 20.29 10.13
CA ARG A 192 18.93 20.16 9.62
C ARG A 192 19.00 20.54 8.15
N SER A 193 20.02 21.30 7.79
CA SER A 193 20.33 21.60 6.40
C SER A 193 20.73 20.33 5.65
N LEU A 194 20.24 20.22 4.43
CA LEU A 194 20.65 19.19 3.48
C LEU A 194 21.63 19.80 2.47
N GLN A 195 22.65 19.04 2.10
CA GLN A 195 23.76 19.48 1.25
C GLN A 195 23.83 18.63 -0.03
N PRO A 196 24.48 19.13 -1.08
CA PRO A 196 24.73 18.34 -2.27
C PRO A 196 25.45 17.02 -1.95
N GLY A 197 25.12 15.97 -2.70
CA GLY A 197 25.66 14.62 -2.56
C GLY A 197 25.00 13.78 -1.46
N MET A 198 24.06 14.34 -0.69
CA MET A 198 23.32 13.59 0.30
C MET A 198 22.18 12.78 -0.33
N THR A 199 21.92 11.61 0.25
CA THR A 199 20.68 10.85 0.02
C THR A 199 19.72 11.12 1.15
N VAL A 200 18.46 11.41 0.81
CA VAL A 200 17.39 11.77 1.73
C VAL A 200 16.25 10.78 1.56
N GLN A 201 15.77 10.23 2.67
CA GLN A 201 14.57 9.40 2.71
C GLN A 201 13.38 10.28 3.10
N MET A 202 12.36 10.30 2.24
CA MET A 202 11.10 10.99 2.45
C MET A 202 10.07 9.96 2.90
N TYR A 203 9.49 10.17 4.08
CA TYR A 203 8.43 9.35 4.63
C TYR A 203 7.13 10.12 4.54
N ALA A 204 6.06 9.45 4.08
CA ALA A 204 4.71 9.96 4.10
C ALA A 204 3.77 8.92 4.70
N SER A 205 2.80 9.36 5.50
CA SER A 205 1.70 8.51 6.01
C SER A 205 0.39 9.28 5.96
N LEU A 206 -0.70 8.60 5.59
CA LEU A 206 -2.03 9.17 5.57
C LEU A 206 -2.49 9.46 7.01
N LYS A 207 -2.88 10.71 7.26
CA LYS A 207 -3.47 11.17 8.53
C LYS A 207 -4.99 11.21 8.46
N GLU A 208 -5.53 11.67 7.34
CA GLU A 208 -6.98 11.86 7.15
C GLU A 208 -7.30 11.79 5.65
N GLU A 209 -8.42 11.16 5.29
CA GLU A 209 -8.94 11.10 3.93
C GLU A 209 -10.39 11.57 3.92
N ARG A 210 -10.69 12.56 3.07
CA ARG A 210 -12.04 13.08 2.84
C ARG A 210 -12.47 12.72 1.43
N ARG A 211 -13.05 11.53 1.30
CA ARG A 211 -13.35 10.90 0.00
C ARG A 211 -14.24 11.74 -0.90
N ASP A 212 -15.29 12.36 -0.34
CA ASP A 212 -16.25 13.16 -1.12
C ASP A 212 -15.62 14.41 -1.77
N ALA A 213 -14.48 14.87 -1.25
CA ALA A 213 -13.78 16.06 -1.74
C ALA A 213 -12.46 15.72 -2.43
N ASP A 214 -12.09 14.43 -2.53
CA ASP A 214 -10.77 13.97 -3.00
C ASP A 214 -9.60 14.68 -2.26
N ILE A 215 -9.75 14.88 -0.95
CA ILE A 215 -8.76 15.55 -0.10
C ILE A 215 -8.05 14.54 0.80
N HIS A 216 -6.72 14.59 0.82
CA HIS A 216 -5.86 13.73 1.61
C HIS A 216 -4.88 14.56 2.44
N VAL A 217 -4.87 14.32 3.75
CA VAL A 217 -3.93 14.96 4.68
C VAL A 217 -2.86 13.94 5.05
N CYS A 218 -1.58 14.28 4.85
CA CYS A 218 -0.46 13.37 5.03
C CYS A 218 0.57 13.94 6.02
N ARG A 219 1.06 13.13 6.95
CA ARG A 219 2.22 13.45 7.80
C ARG A 219 3.49 13.05 7.07
N CYS A 220 4.46 13.95 7.02
CA CYS A 220 5.68 13.76 6.27
C CYS A 220 6.93 14.05 7.10
N GLN A 221 8.01 13.31 6.82
CA GLN A 221 9.34 13.51 7.40
C GLN A 221 10.42 13.32 6.35
N ALA A 222 11.47 14.13 6.41
CA ALA A 222 12.67 13.99 5.60
C ALA A 222 13.84 13.60 6.50
N MET A 223 14.57 12.54 6.14
CA MET A 223 15.60 11.92 6.96
C MET A 223 16.89 11.73 6.16
N ALA A 224 18.03 12.13 6.73
CA ALA A 224 19.35 11.83 6.18
C ALA A 224 20.04 10.79 7.07
N GLY A 225 20.03 9.52 6.64
CA GLY A 225 20.30 8.40 7.54
C GLY A 225 19.29 8.38 8.68
N GLU A 226 19.77 8.30 9.93
CA GLU A 226 18.92 8.30 11.13
C GLU A 226 18.54 9.71 11.63
N LYS A 227 18.98 10.77 10.95
CA LYS A 227 18.83 12.15 11.43
C LYS A 227 17.63 12.85 10.78
N LEU A 228 16.69 13.32 11.60
CA LEU A 228 15.51 14.07 11.13
C LEU A 228 15.94 15.44 10.60
N CYS A 229 15.62 15.73 9.35
CA CYS A 229 16.00 16.96 8.66
C CYS A 229 14.84 17.93 8.53
N ALA A 230 13.65 17.44 8.23
CA ALA A 230 12.43 18.24 8.19
C ALA A 230 11.19 17.40 8.52
N GLU A 231 10.12 18.06 8.97
CA GLU A 231 8.80 17.45 9.16
C GLU A 231 7.69 18.43 8.77
N THR A 232 6.56 17.91 8.33
CA THR A 232 5.37 18.71 7.99
C THR A 232 4.11 17.85 7.94
N VAL A 233 2.95 18.50 7.91
CA VAL A 233 1.69 17.91 7.45
C VAL A 233 1.29 18.61 6.15
N VAL A 234 1.00 17.86 5.10
CA VAL A 234 0.56 18.40 3.80
C VAL A 234 -0.86 17.99 3.51
N THR A 235 -1.60 18.83 2.80
CA THR A 235 -2.96 18.57 2.35
C THR A 235 -2.98 18.62 0.83
N LEU A 236 -3.35 17.49 0.23
CA LEU A 236 -3.46 17.32 -1.22
C LEU A 236 -4.92 17.25 -1.62
N ALA A 237 -5.27 17.90 -2.72
CA ALA A 237 -6.51 17.68 -3.45
C ALA A 237 -6.19 16.97 -4.77
N MET A 238 -6.87 15.86 -5.04
CA MET A 238 -6.72 15.12 -6.31
C MET A 238 -7.74 15.61 -7.33
N ARG A 239 -7.29 16.01 -8.52
CA ARG A 239 -8.13 16.63 -9.57
C ARG A 239 -8.09 15.91 -10.90
#